data_AF-A0A6A5F9P0-F1
#
_entry.id   AF-A0A6A5F9P0-F1
#
_cell.length_a   1.000
_cell.length_b   1.000
_cell.length_c   1.000
_cell.angle_alpha   90.00
_cell.angle_beta   90.00
_cell.angle_gamma   90.00
#
_symmetry.space_group_name_H-M   'P 1'
#
loop_
_entity.id
_entity.type
_entity.pdbx_description
1 polymer ?
#
loop_
_entity_poly.entity_id
_entity_poly.type
_entity_poly.pdbx_seq_one_letter_code
_entity_poly.pdbx_strand_id
1 'polypeptide(L)'
;MRSRRSFFFHIEARDSGSPPVRQVTRTVHIIIVDQNDNAPVIVSPWRAHGSVVEEKIPRSTDKGSLVAKVIALDTDSVHNSRITLPVSPGD
;
A
#
# COMPACT_ATOMS: atom_id res chain seq x y z
N MET A 1 -5.17 -6.94 3.71
CA MET A 1 -4.74 -8.07 4.57
C MET A 1 -3.54 -7.59 5.37
N ARG A 2 -3.60 -7.55 6.71
CA ARG A 2 -2.47 -7.04 7.53
C ARG A 2 -1.31 -8.04 7.45
N SER A 3 -0.28 -7.70 6.68
CA SER A 3 1.00 -8.43 6.72
C SER A 3 1.62 -8.30 8.11
N ARG A 4 2.16 -9.40 8.64
CA ARG A 4 2.86 -9.41 9.93
C ARG A 4 4.16 -8.62 9.76
N ARG A 5 4.21 -7.40 10.33
CA ARG A 5 5.34 -6.47 10.15
C ARG A 5 6.57 -6.83 10.98
N SER A 6 6.57 -7.98 11.65
CA SER A 6 7.75 -8.48 12.34
C SER A 6 7.76 -10.01 12.51
N PHE A 7 8.97 -10.53 12.71
CA PHE A 7 9.27 -11.93 12.94
C PHE A 7 10.26 -12.08 14.10
N PHE A 8 10.10 -13.15 14.88
CA PHE A 8 11.04 -13.54 15.92
C PHE A 8 11.66 -14.88 15.54
N PHE A 9 12.99 -14.94 15.52
CA PHE A 9 13.75 -16.15 15.26
C PHE A 9 14.54 -16.54 16.50
N HIS A 10 14.43 -17.81 16.91
CA HIS A 10 15.24 -18.37 17.98
C HIS A 10 16.44 -19.06 17.35
N ILE A 11 17.63 -18.53 17.60
CA ILE A 11 18.88 -19.07 17.08
C ILE A 11 19.58 -19.77 18.24
N GLU A 12 19.95 -21.02 18.03
CA GLU A 12 20.74 -21.80 18.97
C GLU A 12 22.13 -22.07 18.40
N ALA A 13 23.17 -21.79 19.20
CA ALA A 13 24.54 -22.15 18.90
C ALA A 13 25.02 -23.20 19.89
N ARG A 14 25.65 -24.27 19.39
CA ARG A 14 26.24 -25.38 20.16
C ARG A 14 27.69 -25.59 19.75
N ASP A 15 28.54 -25.99 20.68
CA ASP A 15 29.87 -26.51 20.33
C ASP A 15 29.78 -27.91 19.69
N SER A 16 30.90 -28.39 19.15
CA SER A 16 30.97 -29.68 18.45
C SER A 16 31.21 -30.89 19.36
N GLY A 17 31.06 -30.72 20.68
CA GLY A 17 31.23 -31.82 21.64
C GLY A 17 30.13 -32.88 21.52
N SER A 18 30.40 -34.08 22.03
CA SER A 18 29.40 -35.16 22.15
C SER A 18 29.42 -35.74 23.58
N PRO A 19 28.51 -35.30 24.47
CA PRO A 19 27.49 -34.26 24.25
C PRO A 19 28.09 -32.84 24.22
N PRO A 20 27.39 -31.84 23.62
CA PRO A 20 27.84 -30.46 23.63
C PRO A 20 27.97 -29.92 25.06
N VAL A 21 29.05 -29.22 25.36
CA VAL A 21 29.29 -28.68 26.72
C VAL A 21 28.73 -27.26 26.83
N ARG A 22 28.71 -26.52 25.73
CA ARG A 22 28.22 -25.14 25.64
C ARG A 22 27.09 -25.04 24.64
N GLN A 23 25.98 -24.46 25.07
CA GLN A 23 24.84 -24.10 24.23
C GLN A 23 24.28 -22.74 24.63
N VAL A 24 23.86 -21.95 23.66
CA VAL A 24 23.18 -20.66 23.91
C VAL A 24 22.08 -20.43 22.89
N THR A 25 20.92 -19.98 23.36
CA THR A 25 19.80 -19.57 22.51
C THR A 25 19.63 -18.06 22.60
N ARG A 26 19.46 -17.40 21.46
CA ARG A 26 19.18 -15.96 21.35
C ARG A 26 17.99 -15.72 20.44
N THR A 27 17.21 -14.69 20.76
CA THR A 27 16.07 -14.26 19.94
C THR A 27 16.48 -13.08 19.07
N VAL A 28 16.25 -13.20 17.77
CA VAL A 28 16.40 -12.12 16.79
C VAL A 28 15.02 -11.59 16.43
N HIS A 29 14.81 -10.28 16.60
CA HIS A 29 13.58 -9.59 16.21
C HIS A 29 13.81 -8.86 14.89
N ILE A 30 13.11 -9.29 13.85
CA ILE A 30 13.16 -8.70 12.51
C ILE A 30 11.92 -7.82 12.32
N ILE A 31 12.13 -6.58 11.90
CA ILE A 31 11.06 -5.61 11.62
C ILE A 31 11.05 -5.35 10.12
N ILE A 32 9.87 -5.45 9.50
CA ILE A 32 9.67 -5.15 8.08
C ILE A 32 9.24 -3.70 7.94
N VAL A 33 10.02 -2.93 7.18
CA VAL A 33 9.74 -1.52 6.88
C VAL A 33 8.97 -1.45 5.56
N ASP A 34 7.92 -0.65 5.57
CA ASP A 34 7.10 -0.40 4.39
C ASP A 34 7.90 0.36 3.32
N GLN A 35 7.75 -0.03 2.06
CA GLN A 35 8.29 0.70 0.90
C GLN A 35 7.11 1.16 0.04
N ASN A 36 7.28 2.28 -0.67
CA ASN A 36 6.23 2.83 -1.54
C ASN A 36 6.27 2.14 -2.90
N ASP A 37 5.89 0.86 -2.94
CA ASP A 37 5.99 0.00 -4.12
C ASP A 37 4.64 -0.36 -4.76
N ASN A 38 3.52 0.12 -4.20
CA ASN A 38 2.20 -0.08 -4.77
C ASN A 38 1.61 1.25 -5.24
N ALA A 39 1.53 1.46 -6.56
CA ALA A 39 0.90 2.67 -7.09
C ALA A 39 -0.63 2.68 -6.81
N PRO A 40 -1.23 3.87 -6.57
CA PRO A 40 -2.68 3.99 -6.38
C PRO A 40 -3.48 3.47 -7.58
N VAL A 41 -4.59 2.78 -7.29
CA VAL A 41 -5.52 2.25 -8.30
C VAL A 41 -6.87 2.97 -8.19
N ILE A 42 -7.32 3.58 -9.30
CA ILE A 42 -8.67 4.16 -9.39
C ILE A 42 -9.68 3.02 -9.54
N VAL A 43 -10.56 2.88 -8.55
CA VAL A 43 -11.63 1.86 -8.53
C VAL A 43 -12.99 2.45 -8.89
N SER A 44 -13.13 3.77 -8.85
CA SER A 44 -14.33 4.46 -9.31
C SER A 44 -13.98 5.85 -9.84
N PRO A 45 -14.56 6.27 -10.97
CA PRO A 45 -15.39 5.46 -11.87
C PRO A 45 -14.59 4.32 -12.51
N TRP A 46 -15.21 3.15 -12.66
CA TRP A 46 -14.57 2.00 -13.31
C TRP A 46 -14.37 2.31 -14.79
N ARG A 47 -13.21 1.94 -15.33
CA ARG A 47 -12.93 2.02 -16.76
C ARG A 47 -12.11 0.83 -17.22
N ALA A 48 -12.31 0.43 -18.47
CA ALA A 48 -11.37 -0.45 -19.13
C ALA A 48 -10.01 0.25 -19.30
N HIS A 49 -8.93 -0.52 -19.26
CA HIS A 49 -7.58 0.02 -19.42
C HIS A 49 -7.46 0.77 -20.76
N GLY A 50 -6.94 2.01 -20.73
CA GLY A 50 -6.82 2.87 -21.90
C GLY A 50 -8.11 3.58 -22.36
N SER A 51 -9.24 3.41 -21.65
CA SER A 51 -10.49 4.10 -21.97
C SER A 51 -10.68 5.39 -21.17
N VAL A 52 -11.43 6.33 -21.74
CA VAL A 52 -11.84 7.61 -21.11
C VAL A 52 -13.21 7.44 -20.46
N VAL A 53 -13.39 8.03 -19.28
CA VAL A 53 -14.70 8.15 -18.64
C VAL A 53 -15.25 9.53 -18.99
N GLU A 54 -16.41 9.56 -19.63
CA GLU A 54 -17.14 10.79 -19.96
C GLU A 54 -18.37 10.95 -19.07
N GLU A 55 -18.56 12.15 -18.54
CA GLU A 55 -19.74 12.51 -17.76
C GLU A 55 -20.47 13.66 -18.47
N LYS A 56 -21.73 13.43 -18.86
CA LYS A 56 -22.54 14.43 -19.57
C LYS A 56 -23.15 15.40 -18.56
N ILE A 57 -22.65 16.63 -18.56
CA ILE A 57 -23.12 17.69 -17.66
C ILE A 57 -24.18 18.55 -18.37
N PRO A 58 -25.42 18.65 -17.86
CA PRO A 58 -26.44 19.53 -18.43
C PRO A 58 -26.00 21.00 -18.44
N ARG A 59 -26.39 21.75 -19.48
CA ARG A 59 -26.06 23.19 -19.58
C ARG A 59 -26.64 24.05 -18.46
N SER A 60 -27.73 23.59 -17.83
CA SER A 60 -28.38 24.25 -16.69
C SER A 60 -27.71 23.93 -15.35
N THR A 61 -26.55 23.26 -15.35
CA THR A 61 -25.83 22.92 -14.12
C THR A 61 -25.22 24.19 -13.52
N ASP A 62 -25.53 24.43 -12.25
CA ASP A 62 -25.01 25.58 -11.52
C ASP A 62 -23.51 25.45 -11.21
N LYS A 63 -22.86 26.58 -10.97
CA LYS A 63 -21.46 26.59 -10.52
C LYS A 63 -21.34 25.94 -9.15
N GLY A 64 -20.30 25.13 -8.98
CA GLY A 64 -20.03 24.43 -7.72
C GLY A 64 -20.76 23.10 -7.56
N SER A 65 -21.55 22.68 -8.54
CA SER A 65 -22.12 21.33 -8.57
C SER A 65 -21.02 20.27 -8.62
N LEU A 66 -21.22 19.18 -7.88
CA LEU A 66 -20.36 18.00 -7.93
C LEU A 66 -20.55 17.31 -9.29
N VAL A 67 -19.48 17.20 -10.08
CA VAL A 67 -19.53 16.64 -11.44
C VAL A 67 -19.02 15.21 -11.53
N ALA A 68 -18.13 14.79 -10.63
CA ALA A 68 -17.58 13.45 -10.60
C ALA A 68 -17.01 13.14 -9.22
N LYS A 69 -16.99 11.85 -8.86
CA LYS A 69 -16.31 11.35 -7.66
C LYS A 69 -15.26 10.33 -8.08
N VAL A 70 -14.01 10.58 -7.71
CA VAL A 70 -12.91 9.63 -7.91
C VAL A 70 -12.61 8.91 -6.61
N ILE A 71 -12.52 7.58 -6.68
CA ILE A 71 -12.10 6.72 -5.58
C ILE A 71 -10.84 6.00 -6.02
N ALA A 72 -9.74 6.25 -5.31
CA ALA A 72 -8.47 5.56 -5.49
C ALA A 72 -8.09 4.82 -4.22
N LEU A 73 -7.47 3.66 -4.39
CA LEU A 73 -6.96 2.80 -3.32
C LEU A 73 -5.47 2.60 -3.49
N ASP A 74 -4.74 2.67 -2.38
CA ASP A 74 -3.32 2.39 -2.31
C ASP A 74 -3.10 1.44 -1.13
N THR A 75 -2.40 0.35 -1.37
CA THR A 75 -2.23 -0.75 -0.41
C THR A 75 -1.02 -0.58 0.50
N ASP A 76 -0.21 0.47 0.30
CA ASP A 76 0.93 0.77 1.14
C ASP A 76 0.51 1.26 2.54
N SER A 77 1.49 1.44 3.42
CA SER A 77 1.20 1.83 4.79
C SER A 77 1.18 3.34 4.96
N VAL A 78 0.02 3.86 5.38
CA VAL A 78 -0.21 5.19 5.98
C VAL A 78 0.39 6.38 5.20
N HIS A 79 1.71 6.60 5.33
CA HIS A 79 2.42 7.68 4.66
C HIS A 79 2.59 7.39 3.17
N ASN A 80 2.94 6.14 2.83
CA ASN A 80 3.13 5.72 1.45
C ASN A 80 1.79 5.63 0.71
N SER A 81 0.69 5.32 1.40
CA SER A 81 -0.65 5.26 0.79
C SER A 81 -1.38 6.61 0.67
N ARG A 82 -0.68 7.74 0.84
CA ARG A 82 -1.30 9.07 0.77
C ARG A 82 -1.47 9.51 -0.68
N ILE A 83 -2.72 9.56 -1.13
CA ILE A 83 -3.06 9.89 -2.52
C ILE A 83 -3.34 11.39 -2.69
N THR A 84 -2.81 11.99 -3.76
CA THR A 84 -3.20 13.32 -4.27
C THR A 84 -3.58 13.19 -5.74
N LEU A 85 -4.76 13.70 -6.13
CA LEU A 85 -5.27 13.66 -7.50
C LEU A 85 -5.40 15.09 -8.03
N PRO A 86 -4.36 15.64 -8.69
CA PRO A 86 -4.43 16.96 -9.30
C PRO A 86 -5.36 16.93 -10.53
N VAL A 87 -6.05 18.04 -10.75
CA VAL A 87 -6.84 18.25 -11.97
C VAL A 87 -5.99 19.08 -12.93
N SER A 88 -5.72 18.52 -14.12
CA SER A 88 -5.11 19.29 -15.20
C SER A 88 -6.15 20.19 -15.86
N PRO A 89 -5.77 21.41 -16.30
CA PRO A 89 -6.62 22.21 -17.18
C PRO A 89 -7.03 21.40 -18.42
N GLY A 90 -8.26 21.60 -18.90
CA GLY A 90 -8.66 21.08 -20.21
C GLY A 90 -7.98 21.86 -21.33
N ASP A 91 -7.66 21.17 -22.43
CA ASP A 91 -7.32 21.78 -23.72
C ASP A 91 -8.53 22.51 -24.34
#